data_AF-A0A2M7QGH5-F1
#
_entry.id   AF-A0A2M7QGH5-F1
#
_cell.length_a   1.000
_cell.length_b   1.000
_cell.length_c   1.000
_cell.angle_alpha   90.00
_cell.angle_beta   90.00
_cell.angle_gamma   90.00
#
_symmetry.space_group_name_H-M   'P 1'
#
loop_
_entity.id
_entity.type
_entity.pdbx_description
1 polymer ?
#
loop_
_entity_poly.entity_id
_entity_poly.type
_entity_poly.pdbx_seq_one_letter_code
_entity_poly.pdbx_strand_id
1 'polypeptide(L)'
;MHPLQSKDWEQARKKMGVAALRLEDYLVTFHKIPFTDYKIGYLPRSAMPSKKVLNELYEYGKKNKVIFIKIEPYVEKSKFHPASGGTNFKLIRSAHPLFPSWTQILDLTKSEEEFLKNMHPKTRYNIRLAEKKGVVVKEMSNEKGFKI
;
A
#
# COMPACT_ATOMS: atom_id res chain seq x y z
N MET A 1 5.18 7.10 -6.73
CA MET A 1 5.62 6.19 -5.65
C MET A 1 4.52 6.11 -4.60
N HIS A 2 4.09 4.90 -4.18
CA HIS A 2 3.02 4.74 -3.18
C HIS A 2 3.54 5.09 -1.76
N PRO A 3 2.76 5.71 -0.86
CA PRO A 3 3.22 6.10 0.47
C PRO A 3 3.84 4.95 1.28
N LEU A 4 3.28 3.74 1.18
CA LEU A 4 3.80 2.54 1.84
C LEU A 4 5.18 2.07 1.35
N GLN A 5 5.74 2.68 0.30
CA GLN A 5 7.09 2.43 -0.20
C GLN A 5 8.04 3.62 0.08
N SER A 6 7.56 4.70 0.72
CA SER A 6 8.36 5.88 1.02
C SER A 6 9.39 5.65 2.14
N LYS A 7 10.37 6.56 2.26
CA LYS A 7 11.35 6.55 3.35
C LYS A 7 10.71 6.89 4.69
N ASP A 8 9.75 7.80 4.72
CA ASP A 8 9.03 8.17 5.95
C ASP A 8 8.25 6.99 6.50
N TRP A 9 7.64 6.21 5.61
CA TRP A 9 6.93 4.99 6.02
C TRP A 9 7.89 3.95 6.61
N GLU A 10 9.06 3.76 5.99
CA GLU A 10 10.10 2.90 6.55
C GLU A 10 10.53 3.33 7.96
N GLN A 11 10.79 4.63 8.16
CA GLN A 11 11.15 5.17 9.47
C GLN A 11 10.03 4.94 10.50
N ALA A 12 8.78 5.19 10.10
CA ALA A 12 7.62 4.95 10.96
C ALA A 12 7.53 3.48 11.39
N ARG A 13 7.68 2.53 10.45
CA ARG A 13 7.66 1.09 10.77
C ARG A 13 8.82 0.70 11.69
N LYS A 14 10.03 1.21 11.46
CA LYS A 14 11.19 0.96 12.33
C LYS A 14 10.96 1.51 13.74
N LYS A 15 10.40 2.72 13.89
CA LYS A 15 10.01 3.28 15.20
C LYS A 15 8.97 2.44 15.94
N MET A 16 8.10 1.75 15.21
CA MET A 16 7.14 0.78 15.77
C MET A 16 7.76 -0.60 16.08
N GLY A 17 9.08 -0.75 16.00
CA GLY A 17 9.77 -2.02 16.24
C GLY A 17 9.62 -3.05 15.11
N VAL A 18 9.12 -2.63 13.94
CA VAL A 18 8.92 -3.52 12.79
C VAL A 18 10.18 -3.52 11.95
N ALA A 19 10.77 -4.70 11.77
CA ALA A 19 11.92 -4.87 10.90
C ALA A 19 11.55 -4.54 9.45
N ALA A 20 12.41 -3.77 8.77
CA ALA A 20 12.20 -3.37 7.39
C ALA A 20 13.51 -3.48 6.59
N LEU A 21 13.40 -3.94 5.35
CA LEU A 21 14.48 -4.00 4.36
C LEU A 21 14.08 -3.17 3.17
N ARG A 22 14.97 -2.27 2.74
CA ARG A 22 14.88 -1.61 1.45
C ARG A 22 15.85 -2.26 0.50
N LEU A 23 15.33 -2.72 -0.63
CA LEU A 23 16.10 -3.31 -1.72
C LEU A 23 15.77 -2.55 -2.99
N GLU A 24 16.72 -1.77 -3.51
CA GLU A 24 16.45 -0.77 -4.54
C GLU A 24 15.28 0.13 -4.09
N ASP A 25 14.20 0.21 -4.86
CA ASP A 25 13.00 1.00 -4.52
C ASP A 25 11.92 0.21 -3.74
N TYR A 26 12.18 -1.07 -3.41
CA TYR A 26 11.22 -1.96 -2.77
C TYR A 26 11.40 -1.98 -1.25
N LEU A 27 10.38 -1.53 -0.52
CA LEU A 27 10.32 -1.60 0.93
C LEU A 27 9.53 -2.83 1.38
N VAL A 28 10.22 -3.77 2.02
CA VAL A 28 9.65 -4.98 2.62
C VAL A 28 9.66 -4.83 4.14
N THR A 29 8.57 -5.21 4.79
CA THR A 29 8.48 -5.30 6.26
C THR A 29 8.41 -6.76 6.69
N PHE A 30 8.99 -7.08 7.85
CA PHE A 30 9.00 -8.43 8.40
C PHE A 30 8.33 -8.47 9.77
N HIS A 31 7.46 -9.46 9.96
CA HIS A 31 6.62 -9.60 11.15
C HIS A 31 6.86 -10.97 11.77
N LYS A 32 7.22 -11.01 13.06
CA LYS A 32 7.49 -12.25 13.79
C LYS A 32 6.20 -13.04 13.98
N ILE A 33 6.26 -14.34 13.76
CA ILE A 33 5.17 -15.26 14.08
C ILE A 33 5.25 -15.55 15.58
N PRO A 34 4.16 -15.35 16.36
CA PRO A 34 4.14 -15.64 17.79
C PRO A 34 4.67 -17.04 18.12
N PHE A 35 5.43 -17.15 19.21
CA PHE A 35 5.98 -18.42 19.72
C PHE A 35 6.97 -19.15 18.79
N THR A 36 7.47 -18.50 17.74
CA THR A 36 8.50 -19.08 16.86
C THR A 36 9.61 -18.08 16.55
N ASP A 37 10.70 -18.56 15.96
CA ASP A 37 11.74 -17.70 15.37
C ASP A 37 11.45 -17.25 13.94
N TYR A 38 10.35 -17.73 13.37
CA TYR A 38 9.99 -17.49 11.98
C TYR A 38 9.28 -16.15 11.81
N LYS A 39 9.39 -15.61 10.59
CA LYS A 39 8.78 -14.33 10.20
C LYS A 39 8.00 -14.48 8.91
N ILE A 40 7.09 -13.55 8.66
CA ILE A 40 6.50 -13.32 7.35
C ILE A 40 7.01 -11.99 6.80
N GLY A 41 7.29 -11.93 5.50
CA GLY A 41 7.61 -10.69 4.80
C GLY A 41 6.40 -10.13 4.07
N TYR A 42 6.31 -8.80 3.98
CA TYR A 42 5.27 -8.12 3.24
C TYR A 42 5.82 -6.93 2.45
N LEU A 43 5.58 -6.94 1.14
CA LEU A 43 5.90 -5.91 0.17
C LEU A 43 4.59 -5.26 -0.34
N PRO A 44 4.11 -4.18 0.33
CA PRO A 44 2.85 -3.53 0.00
C PRO A 44 2.95 -2.55 -1.16
N ARG A 45 1.99 -2.62 -2.08
CA ARG A 45 1.68 -1.57 -3.09
C ARG A 45 2.91 -1.08 -3.86
N SER A 46 3.80 -2.02 -4.18
CA SER A 46 5.03 -1.76 -4.94
C SER A 46 4.78 -1.79 -6.44
N ALA A 47 5.78 -1.45 -7.26
CA ALA A 47 5.81 -1.95 -8.63
C ALA A 47 5.94 -3.50 -8.62
N MET A 48 5.76 -4.16 -9.77
CA MET A 48 6.12 -5.57 -9.86
C MET A 48 7.65 -5.72 -9.73
N PRO A 49 8.19 -6.53 -8.81
CA PRO A 49 9.63 -6.70 -8.67
C PRO A 49 10.26 -7.39 -9.88
N SER A 50 11.48 -6.98 -10.24
CA SER A 50 12.28 -7.64 -11.27
C SER A 50 12.73 -9.03 -10.82
N LYS A 51 13.14 -9.89 -11.76
CA LYS A 51 13.66 -11.24 -11.44
C LYS A 51 14.86 -11.21 -10.47
N LYS A 52 15.74 -10.21 -10.65
CA LYS A 52 16.89 -9.97 -9.77
C LYS A 52 16.44 -9.71 -8.33
N VAL A 53 15.56 -8.73 -8.15
CA VAL A 53 15.00 -8.37 -6.83
C VAL A 53 14.25 -9.54 -6.21
N LEU A 54 13.48 -10.28 -7.00
CA LEU A 54 12.79 -11.49 -6.55
C LEU A 54 13.76 -12.55 -5.99
N ASN A 55 14.86 -12.82 -6.69
CA ASN A 55 15.88 -13.77 -6.23
C ASN A 55 16.60 -13.28 -4.96
N GLU A 56 16.92 -11.98 -4.88
CA GLU A 56 17.52 -11.38 -3.68
C GLU A 56 16.60 -11.46 -2.45
N LEU A 57 15.30 -11.20 -2.64
CA LEU A 57 14.29 -11.37 -1.58
C LEU A 57 14.16 -12.83 -1.13
N TYR A 58 14.24 -13.77 -2.07
CA TYR A 58 14.19 -15.19 -1.78
C TYR A 58 15.40 -15.66 -0.94
N GLU A 59 16.61 -15.29 -1.33
CA GLU A 59 17.82 -15.63 -0.55
C GLU A 59 17.84 -14.91 0.81
N TYR A 60 17.39 -13.66 0.86
CA TYR A 60 17.20 -12.96 2.13
C TYR A 60 16.22 -13.72 3.03
N GLY A 61 15.09 -14.18 2.49
CA GLY A 61 14.10 -14.94 3.25
C GLY A 61 14.66 -16.23 3.85
N LYS A 62 15.40 -17.00 3.05
CA LYS A 62 16.08 -18.24 3.51
C LYS A 62 17.06 -17.97 4.65
N LYS A 63 17.90 -16.93 4.53
CA LYS A 63 18.90 -16.58 5.55
C LYS A 63 18.26 -16.08 6.86
N ASN A 64 17.07 -15.50 6.79
CA ASN A 64 16.45 -14.77 7.91
C ASN A 64 15.20 -15.46 8.50
N LYS A 65 15.02 -16.77 8.29
CA LYS A 65 13.88 -17.56 8.79
C LYS A 65 12.52 -16.96 8.37
N VAL A 66 12.41 -16.48 7.13
CA VAL A 66 11.15 -15.94 6.60
C VAL A 66 10.41 -17.05 5.84
N ILE A 67 9.20 -17.39 6.28
CA ILE A 67 8.45 -18.52 5.69
C ILE A 67 7.84 -18.20 4.32
N PHE A 68 7.45 -16.94 4.10
CA PHE A 68 7.04 -16.42 2.81
C PHE A 68 7.19 -14.91 2.79
N ILE A 69 7.32 -14.34 1.59
CA ILE A 69 7.20 -12.90 1.35
C ILE A 69 5.98 -12.70 0.48
N LYS A 70 4.99 -11.99 1.02
CA LYS A 70 3.79 -11.62 0.29
C LYS A 70 4.02 -10.33 -0.47
N ILE A 71 3.73 -10.33 -1.76
CA ILE A 71 3.93 -9.19 -2.65
C ILE A 71 2.57 -8.76 -3.16
N GLU A 72 2.25 -7.48 -3.02
CA GLU A 72 1.00 -6.89 -3.54
C GLU A 72 1.32 -5.68 -4.42
N PRO A 73 1.63 -5.90 -5.71
CA PRO A 73 1.96 -4.83 -6.62
C PRO A 73 0.76 -3.90 -6.86
N TYR A 74 1.01 -2.59 -6.94
CA TYR A 74 0.04 -1.58 -7.35
C TYR A 74 0.14 -1.35 -8.86
N VAL A 75 -0.35 -2.32 -9.63
CA VAL A 75 -0.40 -2.26 -11.09
C VAL A 75 -1.79 -2.60 -11.59
N GLU A 76 -2.18 -1.98 -12.71
CA GLU A 76 -3.43 -2.34 -13.38
C GLU A 76 -3.41 -3.80 -13.81
N LYS A 77 -4.56 -4.48 -13.67
CA LYS A 77 -4.70 -5.90 -14.00
C LYS A 77 -4.32 -6.22 -15.44
N SER A 78 -4.62 -5.33 -16.39
CA SER A 78 -4.27 -5.46 -17.82
C SER A 78 -2.77 -5.37 -18.08
N LYS A 79 -2.02 -4.68 -17.21
CA LYS A 79 -0.56 -4.49 -17.30
C LYS A 79 0.20 -5.51 -16.44
N PHE A 80 -0.51 -6.33 -15.67
CA PHE A 80 0.09 -7.32 -14.78
C PHE A 80 0.60 -8.52 -15.58
N HIS A 81 1.92 -8.59 -15.70
CA HIS A 81 2.62 -9.74 -16.26
C HIS A 81 3.46 -10.37 -15.14
N PRO A 82 3.07 -11.54 -14.61
CA PRO A 82 3.89 -12.20 -13.62
C PRO A 82 5.24 -12.54 -14.24
N ALA A 83 6.33 -12.31 -13.50
CA ALA A 83 7.66 -12.69 -13.96
C ALA A 83 7.70 -14.21 -14.23
N SER A 84 7.72 -14.60 -15.50
CA SER A 84 7.78 -16.00 -15.92
C SER A 84 9.23 -16.42 -16.17
N GLY A 85 9.62 -17.56 -15.58
CA GLY A 85 10.94 -18.19 -15.75
C GLY A 85 12.12 -17.47 -15.09
N GLY A 86 13.20 -18.21 -14.81
CA GLY A 86 14.48 -17.65 -14.33
C GLY A 86 14.53 -17.21 -12.85
N THR A 87 13.59 -17.67 -12.03
CA THR A 87 13.68 -17.57 -10.57
C THR A 87 13.77 -18.98 -9.97
N ASN A 88 14.44 -19.13 -8.83
CA ASN A 88 14.66 -20.41 -8.16
C ASN A 88 13.41 -20.92 -7.39
N PHE A 89 12.25 -20.29 -7.60
CA PHE A 89 11.04 -20.52 -6.84
C PHE A 89 9.80 -20.24 -7.69
N LYS A 90 8.63 -20.66 -7.19
CA LYS A 90 7.34 -20.42 -7.84
C LYS A 90 6.62 -19.27 -7.13
N LEU A 91 6.15 -18.28 -7.90
CA LEU A 91 5.20 -17.29 -7.40
C LEU A 91 3.82 -17.92 -7.33
N ILE A 92 3.20 -17.87 -6.15
CA ILE A 92 1.87 -18.42 -5.90
C ILE A 92 0.92 -17.26 -5.61
N ARG A 93 -0.28 -17.32 -6.21
CA ARG A 93 -1.32 -16.33 -5.93
C ARG A 93 -1.82 -16.49 -4.50
N SER A 94 -1.72 -15.43 -3.71
CA SER A 94 -2.26 -15.40 -2.34
C SER A 94 -3.79 -15.40 -2.36
N ALA A 95 -4.41 -16.24 -1.53
CA ALA A 95 -5.86 -16.29 -1.32
C ALA A 95 -6.39 -15.10 -0.50
N HIS A 96 -5.53 -14.46 0.29
CA HIS A 96 -5.91 -13.41 1.23
C HIS A 96 -5.21 -12.08 0.88
N PRO A 97 -5.71 -11.27 -0.07
CA PRO A 97 -5.16 -9.94 -0.32
C PRO A 97 -5.46 -8.99 0.86
N LEU A 98 -4.55 -8.07 1.16
CA LEU A 98 -4.74 -7.02 2.18
C LEU A 98 -5.36 -5.75 1.59
N PHE A 99 -5.11 -5.50 0.30
CA PHE A 99 -5.78 -4.42 -0.44
C PHE A 99 -6.90 -4.97 -1.33
N PRO A 100 -8.02 -4.22 -1.49
CA PRO A 100 -9.02 -4.52 -2.50
C PRO A 100 -8.41 -4.55 -3.91
N SER A 101 -8.98 -5.38 -4.79
CA SER A 101 -8.57 -5.51 -6.20
C SER A 101 -9.05 -4.36 -7.09
N TRP A 102 -9.88 -3.47 -6.56
CA TRP A 102 -10.40 -2.29 -7.23
C TRP A 102 -10.11 -1.04 -6.41
N THR A 103 -10.03 0.10 -7.08
CA THR A 103 -9.84 1.41 -6.46
C THR A 103 -10.65 2.41 -7.26
N GLN A 104 -11.44 3.24 -6.57
CA GLN A 104 -12.09 4.38 -7.19
C GLN A 104 -11.08 5.53 -7.25
N ILE A 105 -10.78 5.99 -8.46
CA ILE A 105 -9.84 7.09 -8.71
C ILE A 105 -10.65 8.28 -9.18
N LEU A 106 -10.39 9.42 -8.56
CA LEU A 106 -11.07 10.67 -8.83
C LEU A 106 -10.05 11.65 -9.40
N ASP A 107 -10.34 12.17 -10.59
CA ASP A 107 -9.47 13.13 -11.27
C ASP A 107 -9.68 14.54 -10.71
N LEU A 108 -8.66 15.05 -10.04
CA LEU A 108 -8.66 16.37 -9.40
C LEU A 108 -8.12 17.48 -10.32
N THR A 109 -7.80 17.18 -11.58
CA THR A 109 -7.32 18.20 -12.54
C THR A 109 -8.46 19.05 -13.12
N LYS A 110 -9.70 18.62 -12.94
CA LYS A 110 -10.92 19.32 -13.37
C LYS A 110 -11.19 20.54 -12.50
N SER A 111 -11.91 21.53 -13.05
CA SER A 111 -12.43 22.63 -12.24
C SER A 111 -13.46 22.13 -11.23
N GLU A 112 -13.61 22.85 -10.12
CA GLU A 112 -14.58 22.51 -9.08
C GLU A 112 -16.03 22.42 -9.62
N GLU A 113 -16.41 23.34 -10.51
CA GLU A 113 -17.72 23.32 -11.16
C GLU A 113 -17.95 22.06 -11.99
N GLU A 114 -16.97 21.70 -12.84
CA GLU A 114 -17.04 20.50 -13.68
C GLU A 114 -17.07 19.23 -12.81
N PHE A 115 -16.27 19.23 -11.75
CA PHE A 115 -16.17 18.16 -10.79
C PHE A 115 -17.50 17.91 -10.07
N LEU A 116 -18.11 18.96 -9.50
CA LEU A 116 -19.42 18.88 -8.84
C LEU A 116 -20.51 18.45 -9.83
N LYS A 117 -20.51 19.01 -11.05
CA LYS A 117 -21.48 18.65 -12.10
C LYS A 117 -21.45 17.16 -12.43
N ASN A 118 -20.27 16.54 -12.42
CA ASN A 118 -20.08 15.11 -12.69
C ASN A 118 -20.41 14.19 -11.50
N MET A 119 -20.65 14.72 -10.29
CA MET A 119 -21.06 13.91 -9.14
C MET A 119 -22.50 13.38 -9.27
N HIS A 120 -22.86 12.41 -8.44
CA HIS A 120 -24.26 11.99 -8.29
C HIS A 120 -25.11 13.16 -7.71
N PRO A 121 -26.37 13.36 -8.16
CA PRO A 121 -27.21 14.47 -7.69
C PRO A 121 -27.35 14.57 -6.17
N LYS A 122 -27.51 13.44 -5.48
CA LYS A 122 -27.59 13.39 -4.00
C LYS A 122 -26.31 13.87 -3.32
N THR A 123 -25.14 13.59 -3.91
CA THR A 123 -23.84 14.06 -3.38
C THR A 123 -23.76 15.58 -3.46
N ARG A 124 -24.07 16.18 -4.61
CA ARG A 124 -24.13 17.65 -4.77
C ARG A 124 -25.10 18.30 -3.79
N TYR A 125 -26.29 17.71 -3.63
CA TYR A 125 -27.30 18.23 -2.71
C TYR A 125 -26.79 18.24 -1.27
N ASN A 126 -26.16 17.15 -0.82
CA ASN A 126 -25.64 17.05 0.55
C ASN A 126 -24.49 18.02 0.82
N ILE A 127 -23.60 18.25 -0.16
CA ILE A 127 -22.52 19.26 -0.04
C ILE A 127 -23.14 20.64 0.22
N ARG A 128 -24.08 21.07 -0.64
CA ARG A 128 -24.77 22.37 -0.48
C ARG A 128 -25.57 22.47 0.82
N LEU A 129 -26.16 21.36 1.26
CA LEU A 129 -26.88 21.31 2.52
C LEU A 129 -25.94 21.51 3.71
N ALA A 130 -24.73 20.92 3.68
CA ALA A 130 -23.73 21.11 4.72
C ALA A 130 -23.25 22.57 4.78
N GLU A 131 -22.99 23.18 3.62
CA GLU A 131 -22.66 24.61 3.51
C GLU A 131 -23.77 25.49 4.07
N LYS A 132 -25.03 25.26 3.67
CA LYS A 132 -26.20 26.00 4.18
C LYS A 132 -26.36 25.86 5.70
N LYS A 133 -25.95 24.72 6.26
CA LYS A 133 -25.98 24.46 7.70
C LYS A 133 -24.77 25.03 8.44
N GLY A 134 -23.85 25.72 7.77
CA GLY A 134 -22.68 26.34 8.39
C GLY A 134 -21.61 25.35 8.84
N VAL A 135 -21.55 24.15 8.23
CA VAL A 135 -20.50 23.18 8.52
C VAL A 135 -19.15 23.75 8.10
N VAL A 136 -18.17 23.73 9.01
CA VAL A 136 -16.80 24.18 8.76
C VAL A 136 -15.83 23.02 8.84
N VAL A 137 -14.86 22.98 7.93
CA VAL A 137 -13.76 22.01 7.92
C VAL A 137 -12.49 22.72 8.37
N LYS A 138 -11.73 22.09 9.28
CA LYS A 138 -10.44 22.59 9.74
C LYS A 138 -9.42 21.46 9.67
N GLU A 139 -8.24 21.76 9.11
CA GLU A 139 -7.12 20.82 9.11
C GLU A 139 -6.45 20.81 10.49
N MET A 140 -6.23 19.61 11.04
CA MET A 140 -5.57 19.42 12.33
C MET A 140 -4.66 18.19 12.29
N SER A 141 -3.34 18.40 12.34
CA SER A 141 -2.32 17.33 12.33
C SER A 141 -1.55 17.25 13.66
N ASN A 142 -2.19 17.60 14.77
CA ASN A 142 -1.61 17.58 16.12
C ASN A 142 -2.40 16.63 17.05
N GLU A 143 -1.89 16.38 18.26
CA GLU A 143 -2.54 15.46 19.22
C GLU A 143 -4.00 15.82 19.52
N LYS A 144 -4.37 17.11 19.50
CA LYS A 144 -5.76 17.52 19.71
C LYS A 144 -6.67 17.00 18.58
N GLY A 145 -6.17 16.94 17.35
CA GLY A 145 -6.91 16.40 16.21
C GLY A 145 -7.11 14.88 16.24
N PHE A 146 -6.31 14.14 17.03
CA PHE A 146 -6.43 12.69 17.19
C PHE A 146 -7.26 12.25 18.39
N LYS A 147 -7.66 13.19 19.27
CA LYS A 147 -8.55 12.90 20.40
C LYS A 147 -9.99 12.78 19.87
N ILE A 148 -10.56 11.58 20.01
CA ILE A 148 -11.98 11.27 19.72
C ILE A 148 -12.85 11.78 20.87
#